data_AF-A0AAV9BP93-F1
#
_entry.id   AF-A0AAV9BP93-F1
#
_cell.length_a   1.000
_cell.length_b   1.000
_cell.length_c   1.000
_cell.angle_alpha   90.00
_cell.angle_beta   90.00
_cell.angle_gamma   90.00
#
_symmetry.space_group_name_H-M   'P 1'
#
loop_
_entity.id
_entity.type
_entity.pdbx_description
1 polymer ?
#
loop_
_entity_poly.entity_id
_entity_poly.type
_entity_poly.pdbx_seq_one_letter_code
_entity_poly.pdbx_strand_id
1 'polypeptide(L)'
;MNDPKKYNLVDPIMKNTVALHRYGWTTLRFRADNPGVWAFHCHTEAHFFMGMGVVFEEGVEKVGRLPSSIMGCGETKRFIRH
;
A
#
# COMPACT_ATOMS: atom_id res chain seq x y z
N MET A 1 18.83 10.39 -11.31
CA MET A 1 17.52 9.97 -10.78
C MET A 1 17.14 11.00 -9.73
N ASN A 2 16.46 12.08 -10.13
CA ASN A 2 16.02 13.25 -9.33
C ASN A 2 16.11 14.50 -10.19
N ASP A 3 15.00 14.88 -10.82
CA ASP A 3 14.82 16.23 -11.36
C ASP A 3 13.43 16.74 -10.93
N PRO A 4 13.30 17.25 -9.68
CA PRO A 4 12.01 17.69 -9.15
C PRO A 4 11.37 18.80 -9.98
N LYS A 5 12.17 19.54 -10.78
CA LYS A 5 11.66 20.59 -11.66
C LYS A 5 10.78 20.05 -12.79
N LYS A 6 10.87 18.74 -13.11
CA LYS A 6 10.05 18.08 -14.13
C LYS A 6 8.75 17.49 -13.59
N TYR A 7 8.50 17.56 -12.28
CA TYR A 7 7.25 17.05 -11.72
C TYR A 7 6.08 17.97 -12.10
N ASN A 8 4.97 17.38 -12.57
CA ASN A 8 3.71 18.11 -12.68
C ASN A 8 3.11 18.29 -11.28
N LEU A 9 3.30 19.48 -10.70
CA LEU A 9 2.79 19.83 -9.37
C LEU A 9 1.48 20.65 -9.41
N VAL A 10 1.01 21.02 -10.60
CA VAL A 10 -0.18 21.88 -10.79
C VAL A 10 -1.42 21.02 -10.98
N ASP A 11 -1.35 20.02 -11.86
CA ASP A 11 -2.48 19.14 -12.17
C ASP A 11 -2.01 17.70 -12.48
N PRO A 12 -1.46 16.97 -11.49
CA PRO A 12 -1.08 15.58 -11.68
C PRO A 12 -2.31 14.67 -11.78
N ILE A 13 -2.23 13.64 -12.61
CA ILE A 13 -3.30 12.66 -12.73
C ILE A 13 -3.45 11.80 -11.46
N MET A 14 -4.68 11.68 -10.97
CA MET A 14 -5.02 10.79 -9.85
C MET A 14 -5.29 9.38 -10.36
N LYS A 15 -4.55 8.38 -9.85
CA LYS A 15 -4.65 6.97 -10.25
C LYS A 15 -4.33 6.03 -9.10
N ASN A 16 -4.75 4.77 -9.21
CA ASN A 16 -4.39 3.67 -8.31
C ASN A 16 -3.27 2.76 -8.88
N THR A 17 -3.12 2.69 -10.20
CA THR A 17 -2.09 1.87 -10.88
C THR A 17 -1.31 2.71 -11.89
N VAL A 18 0.00 2.50 -11.94
CA VAL A 18 0.90 3.13 -12.92
C VAL A 18 1.99 2.16 -13.37
N ALA A 19 2.40 2.25 -14.63
CA ALA A 19 3.46 1.42 -15.18
C ALA A 19 4.84 1.96 -14.79
N LEU A 20 5.70 1.08 -14.25
CA LEU A 20 7.13 1.34 -14.13
C LEU A 20 7.81 0.91 -15.44
N HIS A 21 8.32 1.88 -16.20
CA HIS A 21 8.95 1.61 -17.50
C HIS A 21 10.39 1.10 -17.32
N ARG A 22 10.85 0.24 -18.25
CA ARG A 22 12.21 -0.33 -18.25
C ARG A 22 13.27 0.77 -18.19
N TYR A 23 14.27 0.58 -17.33
CA TYR A 23 15.37 1.52 -17.09
C TYR A 23 14.92 2.94 -16.69
N GLY A 24 13.67 3.10 -16.26
CA GLY A 24 13.07 4.36 -15.87
C GLY A 24 12.69 4.41 -14.39
N TRP A 25 12.00 5.49 -14.03
CA TRP A 25 11.41 5.69 -12.71
C TRP A 25 10.06 6.39 -12.86
N THR A 26 9.26 6.34 -11.80
CA THR A 26 7.99 7.05 -11.71
C THR A 26 7.83 7.58 -10.29
N THR A 27 7.54 8.87 -10.15
CA THR A 27 7.32 9.50 -8.85
C THR A 27 5.84 9.53 -8.54
N LEU A 28 5.48 9.09 -7.34
CA LEU A 28 4.12 9.12 -6.83
C LEU A 28 4.02 10.07 -5.64
N ARG A 29 2.83 10.62 -5.44
CA ARG A 29 2.45 11.37 -4.25
C ARG A 29 1.08 10.87 -3.82
N PHE A 30 0.94 10.57 -2.54
CA PHE A 30 -0.33 10.26 -1.91
C PHE A 30 -0.36 10.96 -0.55
N ARG A 31 -1.57 11.13 0.00
CA ARG A 31 -1.76 11.57 1.38
C ARG A 31 -1.98 10.32 2.24
N ALA A 32 -1.28 10.23 3.35
CA ALA A 32 -1.43 9.14 4.30
C ALA A 32 -2.48 9.57 5.34
N ASP A 33 -3.75 9.43 4.97
CA ASP A 33 -4.91 9.90 5.74
C ASP A 33 -6.03 8.86 5.84
N ASN A 34 -5.68 7.58 5.72
CA ASN A 34 -6.62 6.47 5.73
C ASN A 34 -6.09 5.33 6.62
N PRO A 35 -6.48 5.31 7.91
CA PRO A 35 -6.00 4.35 8.90
C PRO A 35 -6.08 2.90 8.44
N GLY A 36 -4.95 2.20 8.47
CA GLY A 36 -4.88 0.79 8.12
C GLY A 36 -3.53 0.33 7.60
N VAL A 37 -3.57 -0.85 6.98
CA VAL A 37 -2.43 -1.53 6.38
C VAL A 37 -2.73 -1.74 4.90
N TRP A 38 -1.92 -1.18 4.00
CA TRP A 38 -2.19 -1.05 2.57
C TRP A 38 -1.09 -1.70 1.73
N ALA A 39 -1.48 -2.56 0.78
CA ALA A 39 -0.54 -3.16 -0.15
C ALA A 39 -0.17 -2.19 -1.28
N PHE A 40 1.11 -2.11 -1.61
CA PHE A 40 1.61 -1.47 -2.83
C PHE A 40 2.55 -2.43 -3.55
N HIS A 41 2.12 -2.98 -4.68
CA HIS A 41 2.78 -4.12 -5.31
C HIS A 41 2.73 -4.08 -6.83
N CYS A 42 3.51 -4.95 -7.47
CA CYS A 42 3.38 -5.19 -8.89
C CYS A 42 2.05 -5.93 -9.17
N HIS A 43 1.23 -5.38 -10.06
CA HIS A 43 -0.06 -5.98 -10.42
C HIS A 43 0.06 -7.18 -11.39
N THR A 44 1.27 -7.56 -11.78
CA THR A 44 1.53 -8.83 -12.47
C THR A 44 1.55 -9.95 -11.43
N GLU A 45 0.57 -10.86 -11.50
CA GLU A 45 0.37 -11.93 -10.51
C GLU A 45 1.66 -12.72 -10.21
N ALA A 46 2.38 -13.15 -11.26
CA ALA A 46 3.63 -13.90 -11.08
C ALA A 46 4.69 -13.10 -10.29
N HIS A 47 4.80 -11.78 -10.51
CA HIS A 47 5.75 -10.94 -9.79
C HIS A 47 5.32 -10.72 -8.34
N PHE A 48 4.02 -10.53 -8.09
CA PHE A 48 3.49 -10.43 -6.73
C PHE A 48 3.73 -11.72 -5.94
N PHE A 49 3.44 -12.88 -6.55
CA PHE A 49 3.69 -14.18 -5.95
C PHE A 49 5.18 -14.42 -5.64
N MET A 50 6.07 -13.89 -6.48
CA MET A 50 7.52 -13.90 -6.25
C MET A 50 8.01 -12.85 -5.24
N GLY A 51 7.11 -12.08 -4.63
CA GLY A 51 7.43 -11.14 -3.54
C GLY A 51 7.64 -9.69 -3.96
N MET A 52 7.31 -9.29 -5.20
CA MET A 52 7.44 -7.91 -5.65
C MET A 52 6.31 -7.01 -5.11
N GLY A 53 6.41 -6.66 -3.84
CA GLY A 53 5.49 -5.72 -3.18
C GLY A 53 6.00 -5.24 -1.84
N VAL A 54 5.37 -4.18 -1.33
CA VAL A 54 5.56 -3.65 0.02
C VAL A 54 4.20 -3.44 0.67
N VAL A 55 4.23 -3.26 1.98
CA VAL A 55 3.05 -2.94 2.79
C VAL A 55 3.30 -1.61 3.50
N PHE A 56 2.35 -0.68 3.40
CA PHE A 56 2.35 0.57 4.15
C PHE A 56 1.43 0.45 5.36
N GLU A 57 1.88 0.95 6.50
CA GLU A 57 1.09 1.08 7.72
C GLU A 57 0.90 2.56 8.02
N GLU A 58 -0.33 3.00 8.23
CA GLU A 58 -0.65 4.36 8.67
C GLU A 58 -1.78 4.34 9.69
N GLY A 59 -1.61 5.06 10.80
CA GLY A 59 -2.68 5.36 11.73
C GLY A 59 -3.41 4.14 12.30
N VAL A 60 -2.76 2.97 12.41
CA VAL A 60 -3.42 1.72 12.83
C VAL A 60 -4.06 1.83 14.21
N GLU A 61 -3.56 2.71 15.07
CA GLU A 61 -4.15 3.05 16.36
C GLU A 61 -5.53 3.72 16.27
N LYS A 62 -5.88 4.26 15.10
CA LYS A 62 -7.18 4.89 14.79
C LYS A 62 -8.14 3.94 14.09
N VAL A 63 -7.72 2.71 13.77
CA VAL A 63 -8.61 1.70 13.20
C VAL A 63 -9.63 1.30 14.26
N GLY A 64 -10.91 1.29 13.87
CA GLY A 64 -12.01 0.91 14.76
C GLY A 64 -11.94 -0.55 15.20
N ARG A 65 -12.94 -0.99 15.97
CA ARG A 65 -13.02 -2.38 16.41
C ARG A 65 -13.16 -3.31 15.19
N LEU A 66 -12.13 -4.12 14.97
CA LEU A 66 -12.12 -5.13 13.91
C LEU A 66 -13.14 -6.25 14.22
N PRO A 67 -13.81 -6.80 13.20
CA PRO A 67 -14.69 -7.96 13.36
C PRO A 67 -13.93 -9.17 13.95
N SER A 68 -14.52 -9.89 14.91
CA SER A 68 -13.91 -11.11 15.45
C SER A 68 -13.73 -12.20 14.39
N SER A 69 -14.55 -12.18 13.33
CA SER A 69 -14.48 -13.12 12.20
C SER A 69 -13.15 -13.09 11.45
N ILE A 70 -12.39 -11.99 11.50
CA ILE A 70 -11.09 -11.88 10.81
C ILE A 70 -9.90 -12.19 11.72
N MET A 71 -10.13 -12.49 13.01
CA MET A 71 -9.10 -12.72 14.03
C MET A 71 -8.90 -14.21 14.33
N GLY A 72 -9.28 -15.11 13.40
CA GLY A 72 -9.34 -16.56 13.63
C GLY A 72 -8.07 -17.36 13.34
N CYS A 73 -7.00 -16.72 12.86
CA CYS A 73 -5.80 -17.38 12.36
C CYS A 73 -4.52 -16.88 13.05
N GLY A 74 -3.40 -17.59 12.85
CA GLY A 74 -2.09 -17.20 13.40
C GLY A 74 -2.12 -16.83 14.89
N GLU A 75 -1.35 -15.81 15.25
CA GLU A 75 -1.34 -15.24 16.61
C GLU A 75 -2.65 -14.53 16.97
N THR A 76 -3.39 -13.99 15.98
CA THR A 76 -4.61 -13.24 16.26
C THR A 76 -5.72 -14.11 16.84
N LYS A 77 -5.67 -15.43 16.62
CA LYS A 77 -6.56 -16.42 17.26
C LYS A 77 -6.57 -16.34 18.78
N ARG A 78 -5.49 -15.86 19.40
CA ARG A 78 -5.40 -15.68 20.87
C ARG A 78 -6.30 -14.55 21.37
N PHE A 79 -6.65 -13.59 20.53
CA PHE A 79 -7.51 -12.46 20.90
C PHE A 79 -9.01 -12.80 20.93
N ILE A 80 -9.40 -13.97 20.39
CA ILE A 80 -10.80 -14.44 20.37
C ILE A 80 -11.03 -15.68 21.24
N ARG A 81 -9.96 -16.32 21.74
CA ARG A 81 -10.04 -17.45 22.67
C ARG A 81 -10.07 -16.91 24.10
N HIS A 82 -11.25 -16.95 24.71
CA HIS A 82 -11.40 -16.89 26.17
C HIS A 82 -11.03 -18.24 26.78
#